data_AF-A0A7J9BMQ1-F1
#
_entry.id   AF-A0A7J9BMQ1-F1
#
_cell.length_a   1.000
_cell.length_b   1.000
_cell.length_c   1.000
_cell.angle_alpha   90.00
_cell.angle_beta   90.00
_cell.angle_gamma   90.00
#
_symmetry.space_group_name_H-M   'P 1'
#
loop_
_entity.id
_entity.type
_entity.pdbx_description
1 polymer ?
#
loop_
_entity_poly.entity_id
_entity_poly.type
_entity_poly.pdbx_seq_one_letter_code
_entity_poly.pdbx_strand_id
1 'polypeptide(L)'
;MSKCFNRQMSIETTLTMNKVLKNYKGFEGVSQVVDVGGGVGTNLKLIVSKHPKIRGINFDLPQVIKDASILHDWGDDQCLKLLKVCHDALPKNGKIPGAKERTKQEFEALVKQAGFSSLKIVCRAYCHWVMEIC
;
A
#
# COMPACT_ATOMS: atom_id res chain seq x y z
N MET A 1 14.98 -14.91 8.36
CA MET A 1 14.72 -13.48 8.61
C MET A 1 13.31 -13.03 8.18
N SER A 2 12.66 -13.64 7.17
CA SER A 2 11.36 -13.17 6.62
C SER A 2 10.12 -13.43 7.48
N LYS A 3 9.93 -14.64 8.06
CA LYS A 3 8.66 -14.98 8.75
C LYS A 3 8.38 -14.14 9.99
N CYS A 4 9.38 -13.95 10.85
CA CYS A 4 9.26 -13.10 12.04
C CYS A 4 8.94 -11.65 11.64
N PHE A 5 9.65 -11.14 10.64
CA PHE A 5 9.42 -9.81 10.09
C PHE A 5 7.99 -9.65 9.54
N ASN A 6 7.54 -10.55 8.66
CA ASN A 6 6.19 -10.52 8.09
C ASN A 6 5.10 -10.61 9.17
N ARG A 7 5.33 -11.41 10.21
CA ARG A 7 4.42 -11.53 11.35
C ARG A 7 4.33 -10.24 12.14
N GLN A 8 5.47 -9.61 12.45
CA GLN A 8 5.49 -8.34 13.16
C GLN A 8 4.78 -7.24 12.36
N MET A 9 5.09 -7.11 11.07
CA MET A 9 4.42 -6.16 10.17
C MET A 9 2.91 -6.39 10.15
N SER A 10 2.45 -7.64 10.09
CA SER A 10 1.01 -7.94 10.13
C SER A 10 0.33 -7.51 11.44
N ILE A 11 0.99 -7.68 12.58
CA ILE A 11 0.44 -7.26 13.89
C ILE A 11 0.30 -5.74 13.94
N GLU A 12 1.35 -5.00 13.57
CA GLU A 12 1.34 -3.54 13.55
C GLU A 12 0.32 -2.98 12.54
N THR A 13 0.28 -3.56 11.34
CA THR A 13 -0.72 -3.26 10.32
C THR A 13 -2.14 -3.44 10.86
N THR A 14 -2.40 -4.53 11.59
CA THR A 14 -3.74 -4.80 12.11
C THR A 14 -4.22 -3.71 13.07
N LEU A 15 -3.35 -3.25 13.98
CA LEU A 15 -3.68 -2.18 14.92
C LEU A 15 -3.94 -0.86 14.18
N THR A 16 -3.02 -0.47 13.29
CA THR A 16 -3.11 0.78 12.55
C THR A 16 -4.34 0.80 11.64
N MET A 17 -4.57 -0.24 10.85
CA MET A 17 -5.69 -0.29 9.91
C MET A 17 -7.05 -0.35 10.60
N ASN A 18 -7.16 -1.00 11.77
CA ASN A 18 -8.39 -0.92 12.55
C ASN A 18 -8.74 0.52 12.96
N LYS A 19 -7.74 1.35 13.27
CA LYS A 19 -7.95 2.78 13.54
C LYS A 19 -8.24 3.57 12.25
N VAL A 20 -7.55 3.28 11.14
CA VAL A 20 -7.82 3.90 9.83
C VAL A 20 -9.26 3.64 9.40
N LEU A 21 -9.67 2.37 9.33
CA LEU A 21 -11.01 1.98 8.88
C LEU A 21 -12.12 2.57 9.75
N LYS A 22 -11.86 2.91 11.02
CA LYS A 22 -12.85 3.61 11.87
C LYS A 22 -13.06 5.07 11.47
N ASN A 23 -12.03 5.77 10.98
CA ASN A 23 -12.05 7.23 10.79
C ASN A 23 -11.94 7.66 9.32
N TYR A 24 -11.52 6.77 8.43
CA TYR A 24 -11.31 7.03 7.02
C TYR A 24 -12.45 6.44 6.18
N LYS A 25 -13.04 7.29 5.33
CA LYS A 25 -14.19 6.93 4.48
C LYS A 25 -13.83 6.79 3.01
N GLY A 26 -12.58 7.03 2.61
CA GLY A 26 -12.17 6.98 1.20
C GLY A 26 -12.24 5.61 0.53
N PHE A 27 -12.64 4.56 1.23
CA PHE A 27 -12.96 3.24 0.65
C PHE A 27 -14.45 3.09 0.25
N GLU A 28 -15.33 4.01 0.66
CA GLU A 28 -16.75 3.96 0.28
C GLU A 28 -16.91 4.22 -1.22
N GLY A 29 -17.66 3.36 -1.91
CA GLY A 29 -17.87 3.47 -3.36
C GLY A 29 -16.70 2.98 -4.23
N VAL A 30 -15.56 2.62 -3.63
CA VAL A 30 -14.44 2.03 -4.37
C VAL A 30 -14.82 0.63 -4.85
N SER A 31 -14.51 0.30 -6.10
CA SER A 31 -14.76 -1.02 -6.69
C SER A 31 -13.55 -1.95 -6.62
N GLN A 32 -12.34 -1.39 -6.63
CA GLN A 32 -11.09 -2.13 -6.62
C GLN A 32 -10.02 -1.39 -5.81
N VAL A 33 -9.27 -2.14 -4.99
CA VAL A 33 -8.10 -1.62 -4.26
C VAL A 33 -6.91 -2.50 -4.59
N VAL A 34 -5.78 -1.86 -4.91
CA VAL A 34 -4.49 -2.50 -5.10
C VAL A 34 -3.60 -2.09 -3.94
N ASP A 35 -3.07 -3.05 -3.20
CA ASP A 35 -2.12 -2.80 -2.11
C ASP A 35 -0.70 -3.14 -2.59
N VAL A 36 0.07 -2.10 -2.88
CA VAL A 36 1.43 -2.20 -3.43
C VAL A 36 2.42 -2.26 -2.27
N GLY A 37 3.23 -3.32 -2.21
CA GLY A 37 4.02 -3.63 -1.02
C GLY A 37 3.15 -4.15 0.13
N GLY A 38 2.03 -4.81 -0.19
CA GLY A 38 1.01 -5.24 0.77
C GLY A 38 1.43 -6.43 1.66
N GLY A 39 2.64 -6.96 1.47
CA GLY A 39 3.18 -8.07 2.24
C GLY A 39 2.33 -9.33 2.11
N VAL A 40 1.97 -9.92 3.24
CA VAL A 40 1.11 -11.11 3.29
C VAL A 40 -0.39 -10.80 3.13
N GLY A 41 -0.75 -9.54 2.85
CA GLY A 41 -2.11 -9.12 2.51
C GLY A 41 -2.99 -8.67 3.69
N THR A 42 -2.40 -8.36 4.85
CA THR A 42 -3.16 -8.05 6.07
C THR A 42 -4.05 -6.80 5.92
N ASN A 43 -3.56 -5.73 5.28
CA ASN A 43 -4.34 -4.52 4.98
C ASN A 43 -5.61 -4.85 4.18
N LEU A 44 -5.43 -5.51 3.03
CA LEU A 44 -6.53 -5.84 2.14
C LEU A 44 -7.54 -6.76 2.80
N LYS A 45 -7.09 -7.75 3.59
CA LYS A 45 -7.99 -8.60 4.37
C LYS A 45 -8.96 -7.76 5.21
N LEU A 46 -8.45 -6.74 5.90
CA LEU A 46 -9.26 -5.87 6.75
C LEU A 46 -10.17 -4.96 5.92
N ILE A 47 -9.67 -4.39 4.81
CA ILE A 47 -10.43 -3.54 3.91
C ILE A 47 -11.61 -4.32 3.30
N VAL A 48 -11.36 -5.47 2.67
CA VAL A 48 -12.42 -6.26 2.01
C VAL A 48 -13.37 -6.89 3.01
N SER A 49 -12.93 -7.21 4.23
CA SER A 49 -13.83 -7.68 5.30
C SER A 49 -14.83 -6.59 5.71
N LYS A 50 -14.41 -5.31 5.71
CA LYS A 50 -15.29 -4.18 6.02
C LYS A 50 -16.11 -3.72 4.80
N HIS A 51 -15.56 -3.88 3.60
CA HIS A 51 -16.17 -3.46 2.34
C HIS A 51 -16.22 -4.64 1.35
N PRO A 52 -17.15 -5.61 1.53
CA PRO A 52 -17.16 -6.87 0.75
C PRO A 52 -17.36 -6.71 -0.76
N LYS A 53 -17.78 -5.53 -1.21
CA LYS A 53 -17.93 -5.20 -2.64
C LYS A 53 -16.61 -4.81 -3.31
N ILE A 54 -15.57 -4.52 -2.53
CA ILE A 54 -14.25 -4.17 -3.07
C ILE A 54 -13.54 -5.44 -3.53
N ARG A 55 -13.09 -5.45 -4.78
CA ARG A 55 -12.09 -6.40 -5.26
C ARG A 55 -10.70 -5.96 -4.80
N GLY A 56 -10.07 -6.73 -3.91
CA GLY A 56 -8.71 -6.46 -3.43
C GLY A 56 -7.66 -7.22 -4.24
N ILE A 57 -6.54 -6.56 -4.58
CA ILE A 57 -5.35 -7.17 -5.19
C ILE A 57 -4.12 -6.86 -4.35
N ASN A 58 -3.49 -7.91 -3.82
CA ASN A 58 -2.25 -7.79 -3.05
C ASN A 58 -1.05 -7.92 -3.97
N PHE A 59 -0.15 -6.93 -4.00
CA PHE A 59 1.05 -6.95 -4.84
C PHE A 59 2.31 -6.78 -3.99
N ASP A 60 3.24 -7.72 -4.14
CA ASP A 60 4.55 -7.72 -3.46
C ASP A 60 5.54 -8.57 -4.26
N LEU A 61 6.78 -8.69 -3.78
CA LEU A 61 7.81 -9.51 -4.38
C LEU A 61 7.41 -11.00 -4.37
N PRO A 62 7.84 -11.80 -5.37
CA PRO A 62 7.45 -13.21 -5.49
C PRO A 62 7.72 -14.04 -4.23
N GLN A 63 8.83 -13.78 -3.53
CA GLN A 63 9.18 -14.49 -2.29
C GLN A 63 8.29 -14.14 -1.09
N VAL A 64 7.62 -12.98 -1.11
CA VAL A 64 6.70 -12.55 -0.04
C VAL A 64 5.30 -13.09 -0.31
N ILE A 65 4.83 -12.98 -1.56
CA ILE A 65 3.51 -13.46 -1.98
C ILE A 65 3.34 -14.97 -1.78
N LYS A 66 4.41 -15.77 -1.84
CA LYS A 66 4.36 -17.21 -1.53
C LYS A 66 3.81 -17.52 -0.13
N ASP A 67 3.98 -16.60 0.82
CA ASP A 67 3.47 -16.73 2.18
C ASP A 67 2.14 -15.96 2.39
N ALA A 68 1.58 -15.33 1.34
CA ALA A 68 0.33 -14.57 1.40
C ALA A 68 -0.90 -15.48 1.21
N SER A 69 -2.01 -15.11 1.84
CA SER A 69 -3.27 -15.87 1.80
C SER A 69 -4.36 -15.21 0.92
N ILE A 70 -4.00 -14.26 0.05
CA ILE A 70 -4.94 -13.47 -0.78
C ILE A 70 -4.64 -13.59 -2.28
N LEU A 71 -5.72 -13.68 -3.06
CA LEU A 71 -5.86 -13.91 -4.50
C LEU A 71 -5.02 -13.00 -5.41
N HIS A 72 -4.61 -13.59 -6.53
CA HIS A 72 -3.69 -13.11 -7.55
C HIS A 72 -4.41 -12.93 -8.90
N ASP A 73 -5.51 -12.16 -8.94
CA ASP A 73 -6.32 -12.07 -10.17
C ASP A 73 -6.02 -10.80 -10.97
N TRP A 74 -4.81 -10.67 -11.51
CA TRP A 74 -4.49 -9.68 -12.55
C TRP A 74 -4.26 -10.38 -13.89
N GLY A 75 -4.80 -9.81 -14.96
CA GLY A 75 -4.41 -10.21 -16.32
C GLY A 75 -3.00 -9.71 -16.64
N ASP A 76 -2.30 -10.38 -17.54
CA ASP A 76 -0.88 -10.12 -17.85
C ASP A 76 -0.59 -8.66 -18.21
N ASP A 77 -1.47 -7.98 -18.95
CA ASP A 77 -1.29 -6.58 -19.32
C ASP A 77 -1.27 -5.64 -18.11
N GLN A 78 -2.10 -5.91 -17.11
CA GLN A 78 -2.14 -5.13 -15.87
C GLN A 78 -0.88 -5.42 -15.07
N CYS A 79 -0.50 -6.69 -14.94
CA CYS A 79 0.75 -7.11 -14.30
C CYS A 79 1.94 -6.39 -14.91
N LEU A 80 2.05 -6.37 -16.24
CA LEU A 80 3.14 -5.71 -16.96
C LEU A 80 3.17 -4.20 -16.74
N LYS A 81 2.02 -3.52 -16.70
CA LYS A 81 1.96 -2.08 -16.41
C LYS A 81 2.48 -1.76 -15.01
N LEU A 82 2.03 -2.48 -13.99
CA LEU A 82 2.50 -2.27 -12.62
C LEU A 82 3.97 -2.66 -12.46
N LEU A 83 4.39 -3.78 -13.06
CA LEU A 83 5.79 -4.21 -13.04
C LEU A 83 6.71 -3.16 -13.68
N LYS A 84 6.28 -2.50 -14.77
CA LYS A 84 7.04 -1.38 -15.36
C LYS A 84 7.15 -0.20 -14.41
N VAL A 85 6.04 0.22 -13.78
CA VAL A 85 6.07 1.30 -12.77
C VAL A 85 7.01 0.95 -11.61
N CYS A 86 6.94 -0.28 -11.09
CA CYS A 86 7.82 -0.72 -10.02
C CYS A 86 9.29 -0.81 -10.46
N HIS A 87 9.54 -1.30 -11.67
CA HIS A 87 10.89 -1.37 -12.23
C HIS A 87 11.49 0.03 -12.40
N ASP A 88 10.73 0.97 -12.93
CA ASP A 88 11.18 2.36 -13.13
C ASP A 88 11.39 3.10 -11.79
N ALA A 89 10.66 2.71 -10.74
CA ALA A 89 10.80 3.27 -9.39
C ALA A 89 11.97 2.68 -8.58
N LEU A 90 12.55 1.54 -9.00
CA LEU A 90 13.62 0.86 -8.27
C LEU A 90 15.00 1.14 -8.88
N PRO A 91 16.03 1.42 -8.06
CA PRO A 91 17.40 1.46 -8.57
C PRO A 91 17.85 0.05 -9.01
N LYS A 92 18.87 -0.03 -9.87
CA LYS A 92 19.36 -1.28 -10.50
C LYS A 92 19.63 -2.47 -9.56
N ASN A 93 19.79 -2.23 -8.26
CA ASN A 93 20.06 -3.25 -7.24
C ASN A 93 18.87 -3.48 -6.27
N GLY A 94 17.70 -2.88 -6.52
CA GLY A 94 16.48 -3.05 -5.74
C GLY A 94 16.53 -2.57 -4.28
N LYS A 95 17.68 -2.06 -3.82
CA LYS A 95 17.83 -1.47 -2.49
C LYS A 95 17.53 0.00 -2.59
N ILE A 96 16.74 0.52 -1.66
CA ILE A 96 16.47 1.95 -1.54
C ILE A 96 17.38 2.50 -0.42
N PRO A 97 18.67 2.83 -0.69
CA PRO A 97 19.52 3.45 0.32
C PRO A 97 18.98 4.85 0.68
N GLY A 98 19.04 5.20 1.96
CA GLY A 98 18.63 6.52 2.43
C GLY A 98 17.13 6.70 2.66
N ALA A 99 16.39 5.62 2.95
CA ALA A 99 15.03 5.74 3.47
C ALA A 99 15.01 6.64 4.71
N LYS A 100 14.18 7.68 4.67
CA LYS A 100 14.00 8.65 5.75
C LYS A 100 12.53 9.02 5.90
N GLU A 101 12.16 9.37 7.12
CA GLU A 101 10.92 10.10 7.39
C GLU A 101 10.96 11.45 6.67
N ARG A 102 9.79 11.95 6.29
CA ARG A 102 9.63 13.20 5.53
C ARG A 102 8.60 14.09 6.18
N THR A 103 8.84 15.39 6.08
CA THR A 103 7.87 16.43 6.41
C THR A 103 6.77 16.49 5.34
N LYS A 104 5.66 17.17 5.67
CA LYS A 104 4.56 17.39 4.73
C LYS A 104 5.04 18.10 3.45
N GLN A 105 5.89 19.12 3.58
CA GLN A 105 6.41 19.90 2.46
C GLN A 105 7.28 19.06 1.53
N GLU A 106 8.11 18.16 2.09
CA GLU A 106 8.90 17.21 1.29
C GLU A 106 7.98 16.26 0.50
N PHE A 107 6.89 15.77 1.09
CA PHE A 107 5.91 14.96 0.37
C PHE A 107 5.18 15.74 -0.73
N GLU A 108 4.72 16.97 -0.45
CA GLU A 108 4.08 17.83 -1.45
C GLU A 108 4.99 18.12 -2.64
N ALA A 109 6.30 18.32 -2.39
CA ALA A 109 7.28 18.50 -3.46
C ALA A 109 7.42 17.25 -4.33
N LEU A 110 7.45 16.05 -3.73
CA LEU A 110 7.51 14.78 -4.46
C LEU A 110 6.24 14.53 -5.28
N VAL A 111 5.06 14.81 -4.71
CA VAL A 111 3.77 14.67 -5.39
C VAL A 111 3.73 15.53 -6.65
N LYS A 112 4.14 16.81 -6.55
CA LYS A 112 4.22 17.71 -7.70
C LYS A 112 5.22 17.23 -8.75
N GLN A 113 6.41 16.77 -8.33
CA GLN A 113 7.42 16.24 -9.25
C GLN A 113 6.96 14.98 -9.99
N ALA A 114 6.16 14.14 -9.33
CA ALA A 114 5.56 12.95 -9.94
C ALA A 114 4.38 13.28 -10.89
N GLY A 115 4.00 14.55 -11.03
CA GLY A 115 2.96 15.00 -11.95
C GLY A 115 1.54 15.02 -11.38
N PHE A 116 1.37 14.78 -10.08
CA PHE A 116 0.08 14.90 -9.41
C PHE A 116 -0.22 16.36 -9.09
N SER A 117 -1.51 16.69 -9.07
CA SER A 117 -2.04 18.02 -8.83
C SER A 117 -2.00 18.42 -7.35
N SER A 118 -2.25 17.49 -6.44
CA SER A 118 -2.41 17.81 -5.01
C SER A 118 -2.16 16.63 -4.06
N LEU A 119 -1.85 16.99 -2.81
CA LEU A 119 -1.77 16.08 -1.66
C LEU A 119 -2.70 16.61 -0.57
N LYS A 120 -3.51 15.73 0.02
CA LYS A 120 -4.39 16.03 1.14
C LYS A 120 -4.15 15.04 2.27
N ILE A 121 -3.84 15.56 3.46
CA ILE A 121 -3.83 14.76 4.69
C ILE A 121 -5.28 14.61 5.16
N VAL A 122 -5.75 13.36 5.28
CA VAL A 122 -7.16 13.07 5.56
C VAL A 122 -7.38 12.76 7.03
N CYS A 123 -6.59 11.85 7.60
CA CYS A 123 -6.70 11.48 9.01
C CYS A 123 -5.39 10.93 9.56
N ARG A 124 -5.35 10.73 10.89
CA ARG A 124 -4.21 10.17 11.61
C ARG A 124 -4.62 8.92 12.38
N ALA A 125 -3.81 7.87 12.30
CA ALA A 125 -3.93 6.64 13.07
C ALA A 125 -2.61 6.40 13.83
N TYR A 126 -2.60 6.68 15.13
CA TYR A 126 -1.39 6.68 15.96
C TYR A 126 -0.32 7.64 15.42
N CYS A 127 0.87 7.13 15.05
CA CYS A 127 1.94 7.88 14.39
C CYS A 127 1.79 7.94 12.86
N HIS A 128 0.82 7.24 12.25
CA HIS A 128 0.64 7.16 10.80
C HIS A 128 -0.39 8.17 10.30
N TRP A 129 -0.18 8.67 9.09
CA TRP A 129 -1.08 9.60 8.40
C TRP A 129 -1.65 8.96 7.13
N VAL A 130 -2.94 9.14 6.89
CA VAL A 130 -3.58 8.78 5.63
C VAL A 130 -3.57 10.01 4.73
N MET A 131 -3.00 9.86 3.53
CA MET A 131 -2.88 10.91 2.54
C MET A 131 -3.59 10.48 1.25
N GLU A 132 -4.36 11.39 0.67
CA GLU A 132 -4.94 11.27 -0.66
C GLU A 132 -4.10 12.11 -1.62
N ILE A 133 -3.75 11.53 -2.77
CA ILE A 133 -2.96 12.17 -3.82
C ILE A 133 -3.80 12.12 -5.10
N CYS A 134 -3.96 13.28 -5.76
CA CYS A 134 -4.77 13.45 -6.98
C CYS A 134 -3.95 14.10 -8.07
#